data_AF-A0A2D8KGL2-F1
#
_entry.id   AF-A0A2D8KGL2-F1
#
_cell.length_a   1.000
_cell.length_b   1.000
_cell.length_c   1.000
_cell.angle_alpha   90.00
_cell.angle_beta   90.00
_cell.angle_gamma   90.00
#
_symmetry.space_group_name_H-M   'P 1'
#
loop_
_entity.id
_entity.type
_entity.pdbx_description
1 polymer ?
#
loop_
_entity_poly.entity_id
_entity_poly.type
_entity_poly.pdbx_seq_one_letter_code
_entity_poly.pdbx_strand_id
1 'polypeptide(L)'
;MVLINFFYEKKEKLPFNKGRVRLWLKDVIKEEDKELGCVNFIYCSDEYLLDLNKSFLKHNSLTDVITFNFSENKKTIEGDVYISIERVQENSKTFSETFKSELLRTMVHGILHLIGYDDKNKKDKKLMVEKENYFLSAFKTNKTFHVEQQK
;
A
#
# COMPACT_ATOMS: atom_id res chain seq x y z
N MET A 1 -8.42 19.02 3.81
CA MET A 1 -9.19 17.82 3.42
C MET A 1 -8.32 16.58 3.66
N VAL A 2 -8.89 15.48 4.15
CA VAL A 2 -8.14 14.22 4.31
C VAL A 2 -8.12 13.51 2.96
N LEU A 3 -6.93 13.30 2.39
CA LEU A 3 -6.77 12.69 1.06
C LEU A 3 -6.48 11.18 1.10
N ILE A 4 -6.05 10.65 2.26
CA ILE A 4 -5.86 9.23 2.46
C ILE A 4 -6.95 8.70 3.39
N ASN A 5 -7.81 7.84 2.85
CA ASN A 5 -8.99 7.31 3.52
C ASN A 5 -8.82 5.82 3.84
N PHE A 6 -9.50 5.37 4.90
CA PHE A 6 -9.47 4.00 5.38
C PHE A 6 -10.90 3.49 5.54
N PHE A 7 -11.29 2.55 4.69
CA PHE A 7 -12.60 1.90 4.66
C PHE A 7 -12.47 0.43 5.04
N TYR A 8 -13.53 -0.12 5.62
CA TYR A 8 -13.55 -1.49 6.10
C TYR A 8 -14.84 -2.15 5.63
N GLU A 9 -14.74 -3.27 4.93
CA GLU A 9 -15.88 -4.09 4.51
C GLU A 9 -16.66 -4.60 5.74
N LYS A 10 -15.93 -5.11 6.73
CA LYS A 10 -16.45 -5.57 8.02
C LYS A 10 -16.07 -4.57 9.11
N LYS A 11 -16.90 -4.41 10.16
CA LYS A 11 -16.61 -3.49 11.28
C LYS A 11 -15.46 -4.02 12.13
N GLU A 12 -14.23 -3.82 11.67
CA GLU A 12 -13.00 -4.21 12.35
C GLU A 12 -12.09 -3.02 12.62
N LYS A 13 -11.40 -3.05 13.77
CA LYS A 13 -10.39 -2.05 14.12
C LYS A 13 -9.01 -2.63 13.83
N LEU A 14 -8.26 -1.99 12.95
CA LEU A 14 -6.88 -2.38 12.66
C LEU A 14 -5.88 -1.73 13.63
N PRO A 15 -4.78 -2.42 13.99
CA PRO A 15 -3.86 -2.03 15.05
C PRO A 15 -2.81 -1.01 14.59
N PHE A 16 -3.24 0.09 13.97
CA PHE A 16 -2.34 1.19 13.58
C PHE A 16 -2.91 2.58 13.88
N ASN A 17 -2.02 3.54 14.11
CA ASN A 17 -2.40 4.92 14.28
C ASN A 17 -2.65 5.56 12.90
N LYS A 18 -3.92 5.82 12.58
CA LYS A 18 -4.34 6.40 11.30
C LYS A 18 -3.60 7.71 10.96
N GLY A 19 -3.36 8.58 11.94
CA GLY A 19 -2.66 9.85 11.73
C GLY A 19 -1.20 9.64 11.31
N ARG A 20 -0.47 8.80 12.07
CA ARG A 20 0.93 8.46 11.75
C ARG A 20 1.07 7.78 10.39
N VAL A 21 0.18 6.85 10.07
CA VAL A 21 0.20 6.13 8.78
C VAL A 21 -0.10 7.08 7.62
N ARG A 22 -1.06 8.00 7.75
CA ARG A 22 -1.32 9.01 6.71
C ARG A 22 -0.11 9.89 6.43
N LEU A 23 0.57 10.37 7.48
CA LEU A 23 1.77 11.17 7.33
C LEU A 23 2.86 10.38 6.60
N TRP A 24 3.11 9.15 7.04
CA TRP A 24 4.10 8.29 6.41
C TRP A 24 3.80 8.00 4.94
N LEU A 25 2.58 7.58 4.59
CA LEU A 25 2.22 7.32 3.19
C LEU A 25 2.30 8.58 2.32
N LYS A 26 1.96 9.75 2.87
CA LYS A 26 2.14 11.03 2.17
C LYS A 26 3.63 11.29 1.90
N ASP A 27 4.49 10.98 2.86
CA ASP A 27 5.94 11.15 2.69
C ASP A 27 6.50 10.17 1.65
N VAL A 28 6.05 8.91 1.64
CA VAL A 28 6.38 7.93 0.58
C VAL A 28 6.09 8.50 -0.80
N ILE A 29 4.87 8.99 -1.01
CA ILE A 29 4.42 9.54 -2.29
C ILE A 29 5.29 10.75 -2.69
N LYS A 30 5.58 11.62 -1.73
CA LYS A 30 6.41 12.81 -1.97
C LYS A 30 7.86 12.45 -2.32
N GLU A 31 8.43 11.45 -1.66
CA GLU A 31 9.81 11.01 -1.92
C GLU A 31 9.97 10.36 -3.30
N GLU A 32 8.91 9.77 -3.83
CA GLU A 32 8.83 9.28 -5.20
C GLU A 32 8.49 10.38 -6.23
N ASP A 33 8.64 11.65 -5.84
CA ASP A 33 8.37 12.85 -6.65
C ASP A 33 6.94 12.89 -7.23
N LYS A 34 5.97 12.45 -6.43
CA LYS A 34 4.55 12.46 -6.77
C LYS A 34 3.74 13.41 -5.89
N GLU A 35 2.58 13.80 -6.39
CA GLU A 35 1.57 14.57 -5.68
C GLU A 35 0.47 13.64 -5.16
N LEU A 36 0.09 13.81 -3.90
CA LEU A 36 -1.00 13.04 -3.30
C LEU A 36 -2.36 13.56 -3.80
N GLY A 37 -3.08 12.73 -4.55
CA GLY A 37 -4.51 12.84 -4.82
C GLY A 37 -5.32 12.04 -3.80
N CYS A 38 -6.58 11.71 -4.13
CA CYS A 38 -7.43 10.90 -3.25
C CYS A 38 -7.02 9.42 -3.30
N VAL A 39 -6.54 8.87 -2.18
CA VAL A 39 -6.21 7.45 -2.09
C VAL A 39 -7.05 6.78 -1.03
N ASN A 40 -7.79 5.75 -1.43
CA ASN A 40 -8.64 4.99 -0.52
C ASN A 40 -8.00 3.63 -0.27
N PHE A 41 -7.85 3.27 1.00
CA PHE A 41 -7.52 1.90 1.40
C PHE A 41 -8.81 1.21 1.84
N ILE A 42 -9.13 0.09 1.20
CA ILE A 42 -10.32 -0.72 1.48
C ILE A 42 -9.85 -2.05 2.04
N TYR A 43 -10.12 -2.29 3.32
CA TYR A 43 -9.79 -3.54 4.00
C TYR A 43 -10.96 -4.52 3.89
N CYS A 44 -10.71 -5.68 3.30
CA CYS A 44 -11.74 -6.67 2.97
C CYS A 44 -11.30 -8.11 3.26
N SER A 45 -12.21 -9.08 3.10
CA SER A 45 -11.90 -10.52 3.15
C SER A 45 -11.17 -11.01 1.89
N ASP A 46 -10.60 -12.23 1.95
CA ASP A 46 -10.07 -12.91 0.76
C ASP A 46 -11.17 -13.15 -0.28
N GLU A 47 -12.38 -13.50 0.17
CA GLU A 47 -13.54 -13.77 -0.70
C GLU A 47 -13.89 -12.54 -1.54
N TYR A 48 -14.00 -11.38 -0.90
CA TYR A 48 -14.29 -10.12 -1.58
C TYR A 48 -13.19 -9.74 -2.58
N LEU A 49 -11.92 -9.89 -2.18
CA LEU A 49 -10.78 -9.57 -3.03
C LEU A 49 -10.66 -10.54 -4.22
N LEU A 50 -10.98 -11.82 -4.03
CA LEU A 50 -11.01 -12.83 -5.09
C LEU A 50 -12.09 -12.51 -6.12
N ASP A 51 -13.27 -12.10 -5.67
CA ASP A 51 -14.36 -11.72 -6.57
C ASP A 51 -14.01 -10.47 -7.38
N LEU A 52 -13.31 -9.49 -6.77
CA LEU A 52 -12.73 -8.36 -7.51
C LEU A 52 -11.70 -8.81 -8.54
N ASN A 53 -10.78 -9.71 -8.18
CA ASN A 53 -9.72 -10.18 -9.07
C ASN A 53 -10.30 -10.89 -10.30
N LYS A 54 -11.36 -11.68 -10.11
CA LYS A 54 -12.10 -12.33 -11.20
C LYS A 54 -12.85 -11.33 -12.06
N SER A 55 -13.60 -10.43 -11.43
CA SER A 55 -14.55 -9.54 -12.12
C SER A 55 -13.86 -8.43 -12.91
N PHE A 56 -12.74 -7.89 -12.40
CA PHE A 56 -12.07 -6.73 -12.99
C PHE A 56 -10.72 -7.05 -13.65
N LEU A 57 -9.96 -8.01 -13.11
CA LEU A 57 -8.62 -8.34 -13.61
C LEU A 57 -8.56 -9.66 -14.39
N LYS A 58 -9.68 -10.41 -14.44
CA LYS A 58 -9.77 -11.73 -15.09
C LYS A 58 -8.72 -12.74 -14.60
N HIS A 59 -8.23 -12.57 -13.37
CA HIS A 59 -7.29 -13.47 -12.72
C HIS A 59 -8.01 -14.28 -11.64
N ASN A 60 -7.74 -15.59 -11.59
CA ASN A 60 -8.30 -16.49 -10.59
C ASN A 60 -7.25 -16.91 -9.56
N SER A 61 -6.60 -15.92 -8.94
CA SER A 61 -5.58 -16.14 -7.91
C SER A 61 -5.88 -15.32 -6.67
N LEU A 62 -5.51 -15.86 -5.51
CA LEU A 62 -5.49 -15.07 -4.28
C LEU A 62 -4.28 -14.13 -4.32
N THR A 63 -4.49 -12.91 -3.88
CA THR A 63 -3.45 -11.89 -3.69
C THR A 63 -3.75 -11.13 -2.40
N ASP A 64 -2.76 -10.49 -1.80
CA ASP A 64 -2.93 -9.67 -0.61
C ASP A 64 -3.41 -8.25 -0.94
N VAL A 65 -3.20 -7.79 -2.18
CA VAL A 65 -3.53 -6.42 -2.58
C VAL A 65 -3.94 -6.31 -4.05
N ILE A 66 -4.94 -5.48 -4.31
CA ILE A 66 -5.34 -5.06 -5.66
C ILE A 66 -5.39 -3.53 -5.67
N THR A 67 -4.87 -2.92 -6.72
CA THR A 67 -4.91 -1.46 -6.89
C THR A 67 -5.66 -1.07 -8.15
N PHE A 68 -6.46 -0.01 -8.05
CA PHE A 68 -7.11 0.64 -9.18
C PHE A 68 -6.61 2.08 -9.26
N ASN A 69 -5.92 2.40 -10.35
CA ASN A 69 -5.34 3.72 -10.55
C ASN A 69 -6.34 4.62 -11.30
N PHE A 70 -6.70 5.74 -10.69
CA PHE A 70 -7.61 6.74 -11.24
C PHE A 70 -6.89 8.05 -11.62
N SER A 71 -5.57 8.08 -11.53
CA SER A 71 -4.77 9.26 -11.80
C SER A 71 -4.92 9.73 -13.25
N GLU A 72 -5.31 10.98 -13.45
CA GLU A 72 -5.45 11.58 -14.79
C GLU A 72 -4.09 11.88 -15.46
N ASN A 73 -3.04 11.98 -14.64
CA ASN A 73 -1.69 12.30 -15.09
C ASN A 73 -0.65 11.49 -14.29
N LYS A 74 0.61 11.51 -14.75
CA LYS A 74 1.71 10.74 -14.13
C LYS A 74 2.26 11.36 -12.84
N LYS A 75 1.87 12.58 -12.49
CA LYS A 75 2.41 13.35 -11.37
C LYS A 75 1.57 13.13 -10.11
N THR A 76 0.25 13.11 -10.24
CA THR A 76 -0.70 12.89 -9.15
C THR A 76 -0.97 11.40 -8.97
N ILE A 77 -1.15 10.94 -7.73
CA ILE A 77 -1.58 9.58 -7.41
C ILE A 77 -2.98 9.62 -6.81
N GLU A 78 -3.93 9.03 -7.52
CA GLU A 78 -5.33 8.85 -7.13
C GLU A 78 -5.74 7.42 -7.40
N GLY A 79 -6.46 6.78 -6.47
CA GLY A 79 -6.81 5.38 -6.64
C GLY A 79 -7.35 4.68 -5.40
N ASP A 80 -7.76 3.45 -5.62
CA ASP A 80 -8.19 2.53 -4.58
C ASP A 80 -7.15 1.42 -4.37
N VAL A 81 -6.90 1.08 -3.11
CA VAL A 81 -6.02 -0.01 -2.68
C VAL A 81 -6.86 -0.97 -1.82
N TYR A 82 -7.23 -2.10 -2.40
CA TYR A 82 -7.95 -3.17 -1.72
C TYR A 82 -6.96 -4.13 -1.07
N ILE A 83 -7.12 -4.41 0.22
CA ILE A 83 -6.19 -5.25 0.99
C ILE A 83 -6.97 -6.34 1.70
N SER A 84 -6.57 -7.59 1.47
CA SER A 84 -7.12 -8.71 2.22
C SER A 84 -6.48 -8.81 3.60
N ILE A 85 -7.29 -8.68 4.65
CA ILE A 85 -6.84 -8.82 6.03
C ILE A 85 -6.45 -10.26 6.35
N GLU A 86 -7.17 -11.23 5.79
CA GLU A 86 -6.91 -12.66 5.99
C GLU A 86 -5.56 -13.05 5.37
N ARG A 87 -5.28 -12.58 4.16
CA ARG A 87 -3.99 -12.82 3.50
C ARG A 87 -2.83 -12.14 4.22
N VAL A 88 -3.00 -10.88 4.65
CA VAL A 88 -1.98 -10.19 5.47
C VAL A 88 -1.71 -10.96 6.77
N GLN A 89 -2.75 -11.49 7.40
CA GLN A 89 -2.61 -12.31 8.61
C GLN A 89 -1.89 -13.63 8.34
N GLU A 90 -2.15 -14.29 7.23
CA GLU A 90 -1.44 -15.50 6.80
C GLU A 90 0.03 -15.21 6.48
N ASN A 91 0.29 -14.20 5.65
CA ASN A 91 1.63 -13.78 5.24
C ASN A 91 2.49 -13.39 6.45
N SER A 92 1.93 -12.67 7.42
CA SER A 92 2.66 -12.32 8.65
C SER A 92 3.18 -13.55 9.40
N LYS A 93 2.42 -14.66 9.41
CA LYS A 93 2.86 -15.93 10.00
C LYS A 93 3.93 -16.59 9.14
N THR A 94 3.70 -16.67 7.83
CA THR A 94 4.62 -17.28 6.86
C THR A 94 5.99 -16.62 6.87
N PHE A 95 6.03 -15.28 6.97
CA PHE A 95 7.27 -14.50 6.99
C PHE A 95 7.80 -14.23 8.39
N SER A 96 7.17 -14.79 9.45
CA SER A 96 7.57 -14.58 10.84
C SER A 96 7.65 -13.09 11.23
N GLU A 97 6.72 -12.29 10.72
CA GLU A 97 6.59 -10.86 10.96
C GLU A 97 5.32 -10.56 11.79
N THR A 98 5.26 -9.37 12.39
CA THR A 98 4.03 -8.96 13.07
C THR A 98 2.95 -8.60 12.05
N PHE A 99 1.68 -8.89 12.36
CA PHE A 99 0.53 -8.47 11.53
C PHE A 99 0.59 -6.98 11.15
N LYS A 100 0.97 -6.12 12.10
CA LYS A 100 1.13 -4.69 11.86
C LYS A 100 2.26 -4.37 10.87
N SER A 101 3.40 -5.05 10.95
CA SER A 101 4.54 -4.88 10.04
C SER A 101 4.12 -5.27 8.62
N GLU A 102 3.45 -6.41 8.47
CA GLU A 102 2.97 -6.91 7.19
C GLU A 102 1.88 -6.00 6.59
N LEU A 103 0.92 -5.57 7.40
CA LEU A 103 -0.11 -4.64 6.95
C LEU A 103 0.49 -3.33 6.41
N LEU A 104 1.48 -2.78 7.09
CA LEU A 104 2.18 -1.58 6.63
C LEU A 104 2.95 -1.84 5.33
N ARG A 105 3.59 -3.01 5.21
CA ARG A 105 4.25 -3.44 3.96
C ARG A 105 3.25 -3.50 2.81
N THR A 106 2.13 -4.18 2.98
CA THR A 106 1.09 -4.29 1.94
C THR A 106 0.49 -2.91 1.59
N MET A 107 0.37 -2.00 2.56
CA MET A 107 -0.09 -0.64 2.29
C MET A 107 0.90 0.17 1.44
N VAL A 108 2.21 0.13 1.74
CA VAL A 108 3.20 0.82 0.91
C VAL A 108 3.36 0.14 -0.45
N HIS A 109 3.25 -1.19 -0.50
CA HIS A 109 3.22 -1.95 -1.74
C HIS A 109 2.08 -1.46 -2.65
N GLY A 110 0.88 -1.28 -2.13
CA GLY A 110 -0.24 -0.69 -2.86
C GLY A 110 0.05 0.72 -3.40
N ILE A 111 0.67 1.59 -2.59
CA ILE A 111 1.10 2.92 -3.08
C ILE A 111 2.14 2.81 -4.20
N LEU A 112 3.13 1.94 -4.07
CA LEU A 112 4.16 1.75 -5.10
C LEU A 112 3.56 1.28 -6.42
N HIS A 113 2.56 0.39 -6.38
CA HIS A 113 1.81 0.03 -7.58
C HIS A 113 1.06 1.20 -8.20
N LEU A 114 0.39 2.03 -7.39
CA LEU A 114 -0.26 3.24 -7.90
C LEU A 114 0.75 4.22 -8.55
N ILE A 115 1.98 4.27 -8.03
CA ILE A 115 3.09 5.07 -8.59
C ILE A 115 3.60 4.50 -9.92
N GLY A 116 3.41 3.20 -10.16
CA GLY A 116 3.78 2.52 -11.41
C GLY A 116 4.91 1.50 -11.26
N TYR A 117 5.28 1.12 -10.03
CA TYR A 117 6.15 -0.04 -9.81
C TYR A 117 5.37 -1.33 -10.13
N ASP A 118 6.04 -2.31 -10.75
CA ASP A 118 5.51 -3.65 -11.03
C ASP A 118 6.37 -4.69 -10.28
N ASP A 119 5.88 -5.92 -10.15
CA ASP A 119 6.54 -7.01 -9.43
C ASP A 119 6.40 -8.37 -10.17
N LYS A 120 5.94 -8.35 -11.42
CA LYS A 120 5.76 -9.57 -12.25
C LYS A 120 7.05 -10.26 -12.65
N ASN A 121 8.13 -9.52 -12.86
CA ASN A 121 9.42 -10.09 -13.22
C ASN A 121 10.45 -9.94 -12.09
N LYS A 122 11.50 -10.76 -12.15
CA LYS A 122 12.50 -10.86 -11.07
C LYS A 122 13.19 -9.53 -10.76
N LYS A 123 13.45 -8.69 -11.78
CA LYS A 123 14.13 -7.41 -11.61
C LYS A 123 13.23 -6.41 -10.90
N ASP A 124 11.99 -6.28 -11.38
CA ASP A 124 11.05 -5.30 -10.83
C ASP A 124 10.59 -5.72 -9.43
N LYS A 125 10.37 -7.02 -9.21
CA LYS A 125 10.12 -7.57 -7.87
C LYS A 125 11.24 -7.25 -6.87
N LYS A 126 12.51 -7.33 -7.31
CA LYS A 126 13.64 -6.99 -6.44
C LYS A 126 13.60 -5.51 -6.06
N LEU A 127 13.35 -4.63 -7.02
CA LEU A 127 13.22 -3.20 -6.79
C LEU A 127 12.04 -2.87 -5.86
N MET A 128 10.88 -3.52 -6.08
CA MET A 128 9.70 -3.39 -5.23
C MET A 128 10.03 -3.73 -3.77
N VAL A 129 10.65 -4.88 -3.53
CA VAL A 129 11.06 -5.33 -2.19
C VAL A 129 12.08 -4.37 -1.55
N GLU A 130 13.03 -3.86 -2.32
CA GLU A 130 14.00 -2.86 -1.84
C GLU A 130 13.28 -1.58 -1.36
N LYS A 131 12.32 -1.08 -2.14
CA LYS A 131 11.52 0.11 -1.81
C LYS A 131 10.62 -0.13 -0.59
N GLU A 132 9.92 -1.25 -0.52
CA GLU A 132 9.11 -1.61 0.65
C GLU A 132 9.94 -1.63 1.93
N ASN A 133 11.11 -2.27 1.90
CA ASN A 133 12.00 -2.36 3.05
C ASN A 133 12.51 -0.99 3.48
N TYR A 134 12.88 -0.15 2.52
CA TYR A 134 13.30 1.22 2.76
C TYR A 134 12.21 2.03 3.49
N PHE A 135 11.00 2.08 2.93
CA PHE A 135 9.91 2.87 3.51
C PHE A 135 9.41 2.30 4.85
N LEU A 136 9.38 0.98 5.00
CA LEU A 136 9.00 0.33 6.26
C LEU A 136 10.01 0.62 7.37
N SER A 137 11.30 0.64 7.05
CA SER A 137 12.37 1.03 7.99
C SER A 137 12.22 2.49 8.45
N ALA A 138 11.95 3.39 7.52
CA ALA A 138 11.71 4.80 7.84
C ALA A 138 10.49 4.99 8.75
N PHE A 139 9.40 4.23 8.53
CA PHE A 139 8.25 4.22 9.44
C PHE A 139 8.65 3.82 10.86
N LYS A 140 9.44 2.74 11.00
CA LYS A 140 9.85 2.19 12.32
C LYS A 140 10.72 3.18 13.09
N THR A 141 11.60 3.91 12.41
CA THR A 141 12.56 4.84 13.03
C THR A 141 11.99 6.22 13.36
N ASN A 142 10.70 6.48 13.09
CA ASN A 142 10.09 7.82 13.18
C ASN A 142 10.88 8.90 12.43
N LYS A 143 11.72 8.52 11.46
CA LYS A 143 12.44 9.48 10.65
C LYS A 143 11.41 10.18 9.77
N THR A 144 11.38 11.51 9.88
CA THR A 144 10.75 12.33 8.85
C THR A 144 11.71 12.35 7.68
N PHE A 145 11.22 12.10 6.47
CA PHE A 145 12.03 12.18 5.26
C PHE A 145 12.31 13.66 5.00
N HIS A 146 13.42 14.16 5.57
CA HIS A 146 13.90 15.49 5.27
C HIS A 146 14.47 15.46 3.86
N VAL A 147 13.70 16.02 2.92
CA VAL A 147 14.22 16.43 1.63
C VAL A 147 15.22 17.53 1.91
N GLU A 148 16.51 17.19 1.93
CA GLU A 148 17.56 18.17 1.70
C GLU A 148 17.30 18.76 0.31
N GLN A 149 16.66 19.94 0.28
CA GLN A 149 16.70 20.77 -0.91
C GLN A 149 18.15 21.20 -1.08
N GLN A 150 18.88 20.52 -1.96
CA GLN A 150 20.10 21.07 -2.53
C GLN A 150 19.69 22.31 -3.33
N LYS A 151 20.02 23.49 -2.79
CA LYS A 151 20.27 24.71 -3.54
C LYS A 151 21.75 24.80 -3.84
#